data_AF-A0A243Q305-F1
#
_entry.id   AF-A0A243Q305-F1
#
_cell.length_a   1.000
_cell.length_b   1.000
_cell.length_c   1.000
_cell.angle_alpha   90.00
_cell.angle_beta   90.00
_cell.angle_gamma   90.00
#
_symmetry.space_group_name_H-M   'P 1'
#
loop_
_entity.id
_entity.type
_entity.pdbx_description
1 polymer ?
#
loop_
_entity_poly.entity_id
_entity_poly.type
_entity_poly.pdbx_seq_one_letter_code
_entity_poly.pdbx_strand_id
1 'polypeptide(L)'
;MVLELPAGRREVRLAQLVRMLRTPVTLDAGQVVNVAASVGAATCDIVGTRDLSTVQRAADAALYEGKHSGRAVLATAAHATVPSVNGRRAGRPGTAVWGRAA
;
A
#
# COMPACT_ATOMS: atom_id res chain seq x y z
N MET A 1 15.91 11.27 -8.21
CA MET A 1 15.92 12.28 -7.12
C MET A 1 15.06 11.75 -5.98
N VAL A 2 15.65 11.45 -4.82
CA VAL A 2 14.90 11.07 -3.61
C VAL A 2 14.57 12.35 -2.86
N LEU A 3 13.29 12.58 -2.58
CA LEU A 3 12.89 13.72 -1.76
C LEU A 3 12.92 13.28 -0.29
N GLU A 4 13.82 13.87 0.50
CA GLU A 4 13.78 13.75 1.95
C GLU A 4 12.45 14.31 2.47
N LEU A 5 11.69 13.48 3.19
CA LEU A 5 10.37 13.82 3.68
C LEU A 5 10.34 13.70 5.20
N PRO A 6 10.41 14.83 5.93
CA PRO A 6 10.40 14.84 7.39
C PRO A 6 9.17 14.09 7.93
N ALA A 7 9.34 13.35 9.02
CA ALA A 7 8.27 12.54 9.61
C ALA A 7 6.96 13.33 9.81
N GLY A 8 7.05 14.55 10.37
CA GLY A 8 5.90 15.44 10.59
C GLY A 8 5.22 15.98 9.32
N ARG A 9 5.76 15.70 8.12
CA ARG A 9 5.14 16.09 6.82
C ARG A 9 4.64 14.90 6.00
N ARG A 10 4.88 13.66 6.45
CA ARG A 10 4.48 12.44 5.72
C ARG A 10 2.99 12.40 5.49
N GLU A 11 2.20 12.59 6.54
CA GLU A 11 0.74 12.55 6.44
C GLU A 11 0.18 13.61 5.48
N VAL A 12 0.65 14.86 5.59
CA VAL A 12 0.21 15.96 4.72
C VAL A 12 0.52 15.67 3.26
N ARG A 13 1.72 15.15 2.98
CA ARG A 13 2.14 14.85 1.60
C ARG A 13 1.42 13.64 1.03
N LEU A 14 1.15 12.62 1.85
CA LEU A 14 0.35 11.47 1.45
C LEU A 14 -1.11 11.86 1.18
N ALA A 15 -1.69 12.74 2.01
CA ALA A 15 -3.03 13.29 1.75
C ALA A 15 -3.07 14.11 0.45
N GLN A 16 -2.03 14.91 0.18
CA GLN A 16 -1.89 15.62 -1.09
C GLN A 16 -1.80 14.66 -2.28
N LEU A 17 -0.99 13.60 -2.18
CA LEU A 17 -0.87 12.57 -3.21
C LEU A 17 -2.23 11.92 -3.50
N VAL A 18 -2.96 11.49 -2.47
CA VAL A 18 -4.29 10.88 -2.61
C VAL A 18 -5.25 11.84 -3.31
N ARG A 19 -5.24 13.12 -2.97
CA ARG A 19 -6.07 14.13 -3.67
C ARG A 19 -5.71 14.22 -5.14
N MET A 20 -4.42 14.25 -5.48
CA MET A 20 -3.97 14.30 -6.88
C MET A 20 -4.37 13.04 -7.65
N LEU A 21 -4.22 11.85 -7.04
CA LEU A 21 -4.61 10.58 -7.66
C LEU A 21 -6.12 10.43 -7.87
N ARG A 22 -6.93 11.20 -7.14
CA ARG A 22 -8.40 11.24 -7.28
C ARG A 22 -8.89 12.26 -8.31
N THR A 23 -7.99 12.92 -9.03
CA THR A 23 -8.37 13.84 -10.11
C THR A 23 -9.15 13.06 -11.18
N PRO A 24 -10.36 13.49 -11.56
CA PRO A 24 -11.12 12.82 -12.61
C PRO A 24 -10.34 12.74 -13.92
N VAL A 25 -10.51 11.64 -14.64
CA VAL A 25 -9.84 11.39 -15.91
C VAL A 25 -10.83 11.58 -17.04
N THR A 26 -10.48 12.38 -18.05
CA THR A 26 -11.27 12.52 -19.28
C THR A 26 -10.78 11.52 -20.30
N LEU A 27 -11.68 10.70 -20.83
CA LEU A 27 -11.41 9.74 -21.90
C LEU A 27 -11.51 10.40 -23.28
N ASP A 28 -10.95 9.78 -24.31
CA ASP A 28 -10.90 10.33 -25.67
C ASP A 28 -12.29 10.64 -26.26
N ALA A 29 -13.32 9.88 -25.88
CA ALA A 29 -14.70 10.11 -26.29
C ALA A 29 -15.44 11.14 -25.41
N GLY A 30 -14.72 11.88 -24.57
CA GLY A 30 -15.24 13.00 -23.76
C GLY A 30 -15.90 12.60 -22.44
N GLN A 31 -15.99 11.31 -22.10
CA GLN A 31 -16.52 10.88 -20.80
C GLN A 31 -15.54 11.23 -19.68
N VAL A 32 -16.07 11.72 -18.56
CA VAL A 32 -15.30 11.96 -17.33
C VAL A 32 -15.50 10.79 -16.37
N VAL A 33 -14.40 10.16 -15.96
CA VAL A 33 -14.37 9.04 -15.02
C VAL A 33 -13.84 9.51 -13.68
N ASN A 34 -14.67 9.39 -12.64
CA ASN A 34 -14.24 9.60 -11.26
C ASN A 34 -13.43 8.39 -10.79
N VAL A 35 -12.19 8.63 -10.34
CA VAL A 35 -11.30 7.58 -9.83
C VAL A 35 -11.16 7.67 -8.32
N ALA A 36 -11.25 6.53 -7.65
CA ALA A 36 -10.92 6.41 -6.24
C ALA A 36 -9.47 5.93 -6.09
N ALA A 37 -8.78 6.41 -5.05
CA ALA A 37 -7.43 6.00 -4.73
C ALA A 37 -7.29 5.75 -3.24
N SER A 38 -6.55 4.71 -2.87
CA SER A 38 -6.07 4.47 -1.50
C SER A 38 -4.58 4.14 -1.60
N VAL A 39 -3.80 4.55 -0.62
CA VAL A 39 -2.33 4.46 -0.66
C VAL A 39 -1.83 3.82 0.62
N GLY A 40 -1.03 2.77 0.52
CA GLY A 40 -0.21 2.28 1.62
C GLY A 40 1.21 2.80 1.48
N ALA A 41 1.77 3.36 2.55
CA ALA A 41 3.13 3.90 2.57
C ALA A 41 3.92 3.27 3.72
N ALA A 42 5.23 3.10 3.55
CA ALA A 42 6.12 2.60 4.60
C ALA A 42 7.46 3.33 4.54
N THR A 43 8.12 3.47 5.69
CA THR A 43 9.45 4.08 5.79
C THR A 43 10.35 3.20 6.66
N CYS A 44 11.64 3.11 6.30
CA CYS A 44 12.60 2.21 6.96
C CYS A 44 12.73 2.46 8.47
N ASP A 45 12.61 3.71 8.91
CA ASP A 45 12.66 4.13 10.32
C ASP A 45 11.46 3.61 11.13
N ILE A 46 10.26 3.59 10.54
CA ILE A 46 9.05 3.09 11.22
C ILE A 46 8.95 1.57 11.17
N VAL A 47 9.37 0.96 10.06
CA VAL A 47 9.36 -0.51 9.88
C VAL A 47 10.51 -1.17 10.64
N GLY A 48 11.60 -0.43 10.93
CA GLY A 48 12.75 -0.94 11.68
C GLY A 48 13.71 -1.79 10.83
N THR A 49 13.70 -1.63 9.50
CA THR A 49 14.54 -2.39 8.58
C THR A 49 14.89 -1.60 7.33
N ARG A 50 16.00 -1.96 6.69
CA ARG A 50 16.38 -1.47 5.35
C ARG A 50 16.14 -2.52 4.26
N ASP A 51 15.67 -3.72 4.61
CA ASP A 51 15.29 -4.72 3.63
C ASP A 51 14.10 -4.24 2.82
N LEU A 52 14.31 -4.03 1.51
CA LEU A 52 13.32 -3.47 0.61
C LEU A 52 12.06 -4.35 0.54
N SER A 53 12.22 -5.67 0.54
CA SER A 53 11.09 -6.61 0.45
C SER A 53 10.16 -6.47 1.66
N THR A 54 10.74 -6.33 2.85
CA THR A 54 9.98 -6.10 4.08
C THR A 54 9.30 -4.73 4.08
N VAL A 55 9.97 -3.66 3.62
CA VAL A 55 9.38 -2.32 3.53
C VAL A 55 8.21 -2.30 2.52
N GLN A 56 8.36 -2.93 1.36
CA GLN A 56 7.29 -3.06 0.36
C GLN A 56 6.11 -3.85 0.90
N ARG A 57 6.36 -4.93 1.64
CA ARG A 57 5.30 -5.71 2.30
C ARG A 57 4.58 -4.89 3.37
N ALA A 58 5.28 -4.10 4.16
CA ALA A 58 4.64 -3.22 5.13
C ALA A 58 3.73 -2.18 4.43
N ALA A 59 4.19 -1.59 3.33
CA ALA A 59 3.38 -0.64 2.54
C ALA A 59 2.12 -1.30 1.96
N ASP A 60 2.25 -2.48 1.37
CA ASP A 60 1.11 -3.22 0.82
C ASP A 60 0.14 -3.70 1.92
N ALA A 61 0.61 -3.90 3.16
CA ALA A 61 -0.24 -4.26 4.29
C ALA A 61 -1.10 -3.09 4.72
N ALA A 62 -0.47 -1.92 4.85
CA ALA A 62 -1.14 -0.66 5.10
C ALA A 62 -2.16 -0.32 3.99
N LEU A 63 -1.82 -0.59 2.72
CA LEU A 63 -2.76 -0.41 1.60
C LEU A 63 -3.98 -1.32 1.75
N TYR A 64 -3.76 -2.59 2.11
CA TYR A 64 -4.84 -3.54 2.28
C TYR A 64 -5.77 -3.14 3.44
N GLU A 65 -5.22 -2.72 4.58
CA GLU A 65 -5.99 -2.18 5.69
C GLU A 65 -6.83 -0.96 5.26
N GLY A 66 -6.21 -0.04 4.51
CA GLY A 66 -6.87 1.15 3.98
C GLY A 66 -7.73 0.93 2.74
N LYS A 67 -7.93 -0.30 2.27
CA LYS A 67 -8.57 -0.55 0.98
C LYS A 67 -10.00 -0.02 0.97
N HIS A 68 -10.36 0.69 -0.09
CA HIS A 68 -11.65 1.35 -0.26
C HIS A 68 -11.94 2.51 0.71
N SER A 69 -11.00 2.89 1.60
CA SER A 69 -11.17 4.05 2.48
C SER A 69 -11.07 5.39 1.73
N GLY A 70 -10.41 5.39 0.56
CA GLY A 70 -10.11 6.62 -0.17
C GLY A 70 -9.01 7.47 0.49
N ARG A 71 -8.23 6.88 1.41
CA ARG A 71 -7.20 7.57 2.23
C ARG A 71 -5.84 6.89 2.08
N ALA A 72 -4.81 7.57 2.58
CA ALA A 72 -3.49 6.98 2.77
C ALA A 72 -3.39 6.37 4.18
N VAL A 73 -2.68 5.25 4.29
CA VAL A 73 -2.32 4.59 5.55
C VAL A 73 -0.81 4.47 5.62
N LEU A 74 -0.23 4.99 6.70
CA LEU A 74 1.19 4.85 6.98
C LEU A 74 1.42 3.55 7.77
N ALA A 75 2.35 2.73 7.29
CA ALA A 75 2.66 1.46 7.90
C ALA A 75 3.25 1.65 9.31
N THR A 76 2.92 0.74 10.21
CA THR A 76 3.52 0.62 11.54
C THR A 76 4.40 -0.63 11.57
N ALA A 77 5.14 -0.86 12.64
CA ALA A 77 5.92 -2.09 12.81
C ALA A 77 5.06 -3.37 12.67
N ALA A 78 3.79 -3.33 13.07
CA ALA A 78 2.86 -4.46 12.95
C ALA A 78 2.59 -4.87 11.48
N HIS A 79 2.68 -3.93 10.56
CA HIS A 79 2.53 -4.20 9.13
C HIS A 79 3.70 -5.00 8.53
N ALA A 80 4.86 -5.02 9.20
CA ALA A 80 6.01 -5.82 8.78
C ALA A 80 5.86 -7.30 9.11
N THR A 81 5.04 -7.65 10.11
CA THR A 81 4.93 -9.01 10.65
C THR A 81 3.84 -9.83 9.96
N VAL A 82 3.25 -9.35 8.87
CA VAL A 82 2.22 -10.09 8.12
C VAL A 82 2.83 -11.37 7.55
N PRO A 83 2.35 -12.57 7.96
CA PRO A 83 2.94 -13.83 7.53
C PRO A 83 2.87 -14.00 6.01
N SER A 84 3.97 -14.52 5.43
CA SER A 84 4.00 -14.93 4.03
C SER A 84 4.05 -16.44 3.89
N VAL A 85 3.26 -16.99 2.97
CA VAL A 85 3.32 -18.37 2.48
C VAL A 85 3.95 -18.32 1.08
N ASN A 86 5.12 -18.96 0.89
CA ASN A 86 5.84 -19.00 -0.39
C ASN A 86 6.07 -17.60 -1.02
N GLY A 87 6.42 -16.60 -0.19
CA GLY A 87 6.63 -15.22 -0.64
C GLY A 87 5.34 -14.42 -0.91
N ARG A 88 4.16 -15.03 -0.80
CA ARG A 88 2.84 -14.37 -0.94
C ARG A 88 2.20 -14.19 0.44
N ARG A 89 1.35 -13.17 0.62
CA ARG A 89 0.60 -12.99 1.90
C ARG A 89 -0.29 -14.20 2.19
N ALA A 90 -0.33 -14.63 3.45
CA ALA A 90 -1.37 -15.54 3.92
C ALA A 90 -2.76 -14.88 3.80
N GLY A 91 -3.79 -15.62 3.38
CA GLY A 91 -5.19 -15.16 3.41
C GLY A 91 -5.82 -14.72 2.08
N ARG A 92 -5.12 -14.83 0.95
CA ARG A 92 -5.75 -14.66 -0.38
C ARG A 92 -6.42 -15.99 -0.77
N PRO A 93 -7.67 -16.01 -1.27
CA PRO A 93 -8.24 -17.22 -1.85
C PRO A 93 -7.27 -17.81 -2.90
N GLY A 94 -6.87 -19.08 -2.71
CA GLY A 94 -5.86 -19.75 -3.54
C GLY A 94 -4.43 -19.78 -2.99
N THR A 95 -4.16 -19.37 -1.74
CA THR A 95 -2.82 -19.49 -1.11
C THR A 95 -2.68 -20.60 -0.06
N ALA A 96 -3.72 -21.40 0.16
CA ALA A 96 -3.65 -22.56 1.03
C ALA A 96 -3.33 -23.81 0.20
N VAL A 97 -2.08 -24.26 0.31
CA VAL A 97 -1.56 -25.64 0.22
C VAL A 97 -2.07 -26.54 -0.93
N TRP A 98 -1.11 -26.99 -1.73
CA TRP A 98 -1.13 -28.10 -2.69
C TRP A 98 -2.07 -29.24 -2.28
N GLY A 99 -3.08 -29.54 -3.09
CA GLY A 99 -3.83 -30.78 -2.98
C GLY A 99 -2.87 -31.95 -3.14
N ARG A 100 -2.77 -32.80 -2.11
CA ARG A 100 -2.12 -34.10 -2.23
C ARG A 100 -2.99 -34.92 -3.18
N ALA A 101 -2.47 -35.27 -4.35
CA ALA A 101 -3.10 -36.25 -5.22
C ALA A 101 -3.16 -37.57 -4.43
N ALA A 102 -4.39 -38.09 -4.27
CA ALA A 102 -4.65 -39.46 -3.90
C ALA A 102 -5.02 -40.21 -5.19
#